data_AF-A0A820R2Y5-F1
#
_entry.id   AF-A0A820R2Y5-F1
#
_cell.length_a   1.000
_cell.length_b   1.000
_cell.length_c   1.000
_cell.angle_alpha   90.00
_cell.angle_beta   90.00
_cell.angle_gamma   90.00
#
_symmetry.space_group_name_H-M   'P 1'
#
loop_
_entity.id
_entity.type
_entity.pdbx_description
1 polymer ?
#
loop_
_entity_poly.entity_id
_entity_poly.type
_entity_poly.pdbx_seq_one_letter_code
_entity_poly.pdbx_strand_id
1 'polypeptide(L)'
;MSFQPAIRARIPFNLSSNNTIDKQTHAYSIWLNALFTPVEFICNTTVNQSVSNEGTTTKTLRSVAELNRWYILRDHAREIFARDIQSIATKINSDIDINHCRINPKSDLNFSARTVNRQALLNFISQYNRIWFRLAMEIIFSINIENYQQMKTSIDQCLIQLHNNNVSLSLNDMNLKKSIFNNNKTASVQIRLTIKNLIIIVIFLERAKLLRLIDNDPCLYNYDSKFKSTKESIDILSQDFISSDTNLLRRLKLAGYEPTYRQTSLDEFNYLLTNNENKLWEDLKDGIRLTRCAQILLSSTNEYVARYDLSTKLKCPVVNLVHKLLNIDQAFELLQTYGHVNLTGMYVQR
;
A
#
# COMPACT_ATOMS: atom_id res chain seq x y z
N MET A 1 -21.11 -27.30 11.79
CA MET A 1 -20.40 -27.80 10.59
C MET A 1 -18.95 -27.39 10.70
N SER A 2 -18.07 -28.35 10.99
CA SER A 2 -16.65 -28.15 11.23
C SER A 2 -15.90 -27.93 9.93
N PHE A 3 -15.59 -26.68 9.61
CA PHE A 3 -14.64 -26.35 8.54
C PHE A 3 -13.22 -26.54 9.06
N GLN A 4 -12.67 -27.74 8.87
CA GLN A 4 -11.23 -27.90 8.72
C GLN A 4 -10.89 -27.85 7.23
N PRO A 5 -9.93 -26.98 6.85
CA PRO A 5 -8.90 -27.41 5.94
C PRO A 5 -7.57 -27.15 6.63
N ALA A 6 -7.07 -28.14 7.37
CA ALA A 6 -5.64 -28.21 7.60
C ALA A 6 -4.99 -28.51 6.24
N ILE A 7 -4.62 -27.46 5.52
CA ILE A 7 -3.78 -27.55 4.33
C ILE A 7 -2.45 -28.15 4.80
N ARG A 8 -2.34 -29.48 4.72
CA ARG A 8 -1.05 -30.17 4.84
C ARG A 8 -0.25 -29.75 3.61
N ALA A 9 0.61 -28.74 3.76
CA ALA A 9 1.67 -28.51 2.80
C ALA A 9 2.41 -29.85 2.61
N ARG A 10 2.39 -30.41 1.40
CA ARG A 10 3.29 -31.52 1.06
C ARG A 10 4.69 -30.93 1.05
N ILE A 11 5.40 -31.05 2.16
CA ILE A 11 6.79 -30.62 2.29
C ILE A 11 7.62 -31.51 1.37
N PRO A 12 8.21 -31.00 0.27
CA PRO A 12 9.14 -31.77 -0.52
C PRO A 12 10.41 -31.94 0.32
N PHE A 13 10.59 -33.11 0.94
CA PHE A 13 11.84 -33.44 1.61
C PHE A 13 12.93 -33.56 0.55
N ASN A 14 13.82 -32.58 0.45
CA ASN A 14 15.06 -32.76 -0.28
C ASN A 14 15.93 -33.72 0.53
N LEU A 15 16.07 -34.95 0.04
CA LEU A 15 16.69 -36.09 0.75
C LEU A 15 18.23 -36.06 0.75
N SER A 16 18.86 -34.98 0.29
CA SER A 16 20.31 -34.93 0.05
C SER A 16 21.16 -34.68 1.30
N SER A 17 20.60 -34.17 2.40
CA SER A 17 21.35 -33.97 3.65
C SER A 17 21.29 -35.23 4.53
N ASN A 18 22.40 -35.62 5.17
CA ASN A 18 22.43 -36.75 6.12
C ASN A 18 22.16 -36.32 7.57
N ASN A 19 22.10 -35.01 7.83
CA ASN A 19 21.90 -34.44 9.16
C ASN A 19 20.39 -34.24 9.43
N THR A 20 19.89 -34.83 10.51
CA THR A 20 18.47 -34.78 10.89
C THR A 20 18.02 -33.37 11.27
N ILE A 21 18.91 -32.58 11.86
CA ILE A 21 18.64 -31.19 12.26
C ILE A 21 18.41 -30.32 11.01
N ASP A 22 19.24 -30.48 9.99
CA ASP A 22 19.14 -29.70 8.75
C ASP A 22 17.83 -30.00 8.02
N LYS A 23 17.39 -31.27 8.00
CA LYS A 23 16.08 -31.67 7.47
C LYS A 23 14.93 -31.00 8.22
N GLN A 24 14.99 -30.98 9.55
CA GLN A 24 13.96 -30.35 10.37
C GLN A 24 13.91 -28.84 10.15
N THR A 25 15.07 -28.16 10.16
CA THR A 25 15.12 -26.71 9.91
C THR A 25 14.55 -26.36 8.55
N HIS A 26 14.89 -27.11 7.50
CA HIS A 26 14.34 -26.90 6.16
C HIS A 26 12.82 -27.11 6.13
N ALA A 27 12.31 -28.18 6.75
CA ALA A 27 10.88 -28.46 6.83
C ALA A 27 10.12 -27.35 7.57
N TYR A 28 10.66 -26.85 8.68
CA TYR A 28 10.07 -25.74 9.43
C TYR A 28 10.10 -24.43 8.65
N SER A 29 11.16 -24.12 7.91
CA SER A 29 11.22 -22.93 7.05
C SER A 29 10.13 -22.95 5.97
N ILE A 30 9.91 -24.10 5.32
CA ILE A 30 8.83 -24.28 4.33
C ILE A 30 7.47 -24.09 4.99
N TRP A 31 7.25 -24.72 6.14
CA TRP A 31 5.98 -24.63 6.87
C TRP A 31 5.67 -23.21 7.33
N LEU A 32 6.65 -22.50 7.90
CA LEU A 32 6.51 -21.10 8.33
C LEU A 32 6.28 -20.16 7.14
N ASN A 33 6.99 -20.36 6.03
CA ASN A 33 6.73 -19.59 4.81
C ASN A 33 5.31 -19.82 4.29
N ALA A 34 4.82 -21.06 4.29
CA ALA A 34 3.43 -21.36 3.94
C ALA A 34 2.43 -20.72 4.92
N LEU A 35 2.78 -20.62 6.21
CA LEU A 35 1.95 -19.98 7.23
C LEU A 35 1.90 -18.45 7.06
N PHE A 36 3.03 -17.81 6.77
CA PHE A 36 3.14 -16.36 6.57
C PHE A 36 2.61 -15.93 5.21
N THR A 37 2.53 -16.85 4.25
CA THR A 37 1.93 -16.61 2.94
C THR A 37 0.40 -16.69 3.08
N PRO A 38 -0.34 -15.59 2.85
CA PRO A 38 -1.80 -15.63 2.89
C PRO A 38 -2.34 -16.68 1.93
N VAL A 39 -3.45 -17.34 2.28
CA VAL A 39 -4.06 -18.45 1.51
C VAL A 39 -4.31 -18.08 0.04
N GLU A 40 -4.51 -16.81 -0.27
CA GLU A 40 -4.66 -16.29 -1.64
C GLU A 40 -3.43 -16.49 -2.55
N PHE A 41 -2.24 -16.74 -1.98
CA PHE A 41 -0.99 -16.94 -2.73
C PHE A 41 -0.62 -18.41 -2.95
N ILE A 42 -1.35 -19.35 -2.35
CA ILE A 42 -1.09 -20.80 -2.52
C ILE A 42 -1.40 -21.25 -3.96
N CYS A 43 -2.10 -20.44 -4.76
CA CYS A 43 -2.32 -20.70 -6.17
C CYS A 43 -1.09 -20.40 -7.08
N ASN A 44 0.06 -19.97 -6.54
CA ASN A 44 1.19 -19.49 -7.36
C ASN A 44 2.43 -20.38 -7.39
N THR A 45 2.41 -21.54 -6.76
CA THR A 45 3.56 -22.44 -6.75
C THR A 45 3.33 -23.64 -7.64
N THR A 46 4.22 -23.77 -8.64
CA THR A 46 4.33 -24.75 -9.74
C THR A 46 3.55 -24.32 -10.99
N VAL A 47 4.12 -24.13 -12.19
CA VAL A 47 5.21 -24.83 -12.89
C VAL A 47 5.87 -23.89 -13.91
N ASN A 48 7.20 -23.97 -14.03
CA ASN A 48 7.95 -23.50 -15.20
C ASN A 48 7.34 -24.07 -16.49
N GLN A 49 6.81 -23.25 -17.38
CA GLN A 49 6.70 -23.60 -18.80
C GLN A 49 6.84 -22.37 -19.67
N SER A 50 8.08 -22.12 -20.08
CA SER A 50 8.39 -21.60 -21.40
C SER A 50 7.85 -22.57 -22.45
N VAL A 51 6.85 -22.18 -23.25
CA VAL A 51 6.74 -22.50 -24.69
C VAL A 51 5.79 -21.47 -25.32
N SER A 52 6.28 -20.79 -26.36
CA SER A 52 5.53 -19.96 -27.31
C SER A 52 4.67 -20.82 -28.25
N ASN A 53 3.45 -20.39 -28.58
CA ASN A 53 2.97 -20.20 -29.97
C ASN A 53 1.46 -19.90 -30.05
N GLU A 54 1.17 -18.86 -30.83
CA GLU A 54 -0.01 -18.56 -31.68
C GLU A 54 -1.44 -19.00 -31.27
N GLY A 55 -2.33 -18.00 -31.25
CA GLY A 55 -3.65 -18.14 -31.90
C GLY A 55 -4.77 -18.82 -31.10
N THR A 56 -5.18 -18.24 -29.97
CA THR A 56 -6.58 -18.18 -29.44
C THR A 56 -6.51 -17.70 -27.99
N THR A 57 -6.81 -16.44 -27.73
CA THR A 57 -6.73 -15.84 -26.38
C THR A 57 -7.92 -16.27 -25.51
N THR A 58 -7.99 -17.56 -25.17
CA THR A 58 -8.83 -18.00 -24.05
C THR A 58 -8.17 -17.49 -22.76
N LYS A 59 -8.72 -16.41 -22.20
CA LYS A 59 -8.34 -15.93 -20.87
C LYS A 59 -8.52 -17.10 -19.90
N THR A 60 -7.45 -17.50 -19.21
CA THR A 60 -7.52 -18.57 -18.22
C THR A 60 -8.56 -18.21 -17.16
N LEU A 61 -9.28 -19.19 -16.59
CA LEU A 61 -10.26 -18.96 -15.51
C LEU A 61 -9.68 -18.09 -14.39
N ARG A 62 -8.39 -18.29 -14.11
CA ARG A 62 -7.60 -17.49 -13.19
C ARG A 62 -7.53 -16.00 -13.58
N SER A 63 -7.13 -15.70 -14.81
CA SER A 63 -7.07 -14.31 -15.30
C SER A 63 -8.45 -13.64 -15.28
N VAL A 64 -9.52 -14.40 -15.53
CA VAL A 64 -10.90 -13.91 -15.42
C VAL A 64 -11.26 -13.62 -13.96
N ALA A 65 -10.90 -14.50 -13.02
CA ALA A 65 -11.15 -14.28 -11.59
C ALA A 65 -10.38 -13.07 -11.05
N GLU A 66 -9.11 -12.88 -11.44
CA GLU A 66 -8.31 -11.71 -11.06
C GLU A 66 -8.91 -10.41 -11.61
N LEU A 67 -9.40 -10.41 -12.86
CA LEU A 67 -10.11 -9.28 -13.45
C LEU A 67 -11.42 -8.97 -12.71
N ASN A 68 -12.20 -10.00 -12.36
CA ASN A 68 -13.44 -9.82 -11.59
C ASN A 68 -13.16 -9.24 -10.21
N ARG A 69 -12.12 -9.70 -9.52
CA ARG A 69 -11.72 -9.16 -8.21
C ARG A 69 -11.32 -7.68 -8.31
N TRP A 70 -10.58 -7.32 -9.36
CA TRP A 70 -10.24 -5.92 -9.63
C TRP A 70 -11.46 -5.06 -9.96
N TYR A 71 -12.45 -5.59 -10.68
CA TYR A 71 -13.70 -4.89 -10.96
C TYR A 71 -14.50 -4.60 -9.68
N ILE A 72 -14.66 -5.61 -8.82
CA ILE A 72 -15.34 -5.45 -7.52
C ILE A 72 -14.62 -4.41 -6.67
N LEU A 73 -13.28 -4.51 -6.56
CA LEU A 73 -12.45 -3.53 -5.86
C LEU A 73 -12.69 -2.10 -6.35
N ARG A 74 -12.76 -1.90 -7.68
CA ARG A 74 -13.05 -0.58 -8.26
C ARG A 74 -14.43 -0.07 -7.88
N ASP A 75 -15.45 -0.93 -7.90
CA ASP A 75 -16.81 -0.51 -7.58
C ASP A 75 -16.93 -0.04 -6.11
N HIS A 76 -16.37 -0.81 -5.18
CA HIS A 76 -16.24 -0.42 -3.78
C HIS A 76 -15.45 0.89 -3.60
N ALA A 77 -14.36 1.07 -4.35
CA ALA A 77 -13.56 2.29 -4.30
C ALA A 77 -14.33 3.52 -4.84
N ARG A 78 -15.21 3.35 -5.83
CA ARG A 78 -16.07 4.45 -6.34
C ARG A 78 -17.09 4.87 -5.30
N GLU A 79 -17.70 3.92 -4.60
CA GLU A 79 -18.66 4.20 -3.53
C GLU A 79 -18.03 5.05 -2.43
N ILE A 80 -16.78 4.74 -2.04
CA ILE A 80 -16.02 5.53 -1.05
C ILE A 80 -15.71 6.93 -1.58
N PHE A 81 -15.27 7.04 -2.84
CA PHE A 81 -15.00 8.35 -3.42
C PHE A 81 -16.25 9.23 -3.44
N ALA A 82 -17.40 8.67 -3.82
CA ALA A 82 -18.67 9.39 -3.89
C ALA A 82 -19.19 9.84 -2.50
N ARG A 83 -19.05 9.00 -1.46
CA ARG A 83 -19.57 9.29 -0.11
C ARG A 83 -18.68 10.23 0.69
N ASP A 84 -17.39 9.90 0.81
CA ASP A 84 -16.51 10.52 1.79
C ASP A 84 -15.66 11.62 1.16
N ILE A 85 -15.07 11.33 0.00
CA ILE A 85 -13.97 12.13 -0.55
C ILE A 85 -14.49 13.24 -1.46
N GLN A 86 -15.62 13.04 -2.15
CA GLN A 86 -16.17 14.02 -3.09
C GLN A 86 -16.48 15.35 -2.41
N SER A 87 -16.98 15.34 -1.16
CA SER A 87 -17.25 16.55 -0.38
C SER A 87 -15.96 17.32 0.01
N ILE A 88 -14.88 16.60 0.29
CA ILE A 88 -13.57 17.18 0.58
C ILE A 88 -12.95 17.73 -0.71
N ALA A 89 -13.06 16.97 -1.82
CA ALA A 89 -12.58 17.37 -3.13
C ALA A 89 -13.25 18.66 -3.63
N THR A 90 -14.56 18.83 -3.44
CA THR A 90 -15.25 20.08 -3.84
C THR A 90 -14.81 21.29 -3.03
N LYS A 91 -14.53 21.14 -1.73
CA LYS A 91 -13.95 22.22 -0.90
C LYS A 91 -12.50 22.53 -1.26
N ILE A 92 -11.71 21.51 -1.59
CA ILE A 92 -10.34 21.71 -2.07
C ILE A 92 -10.33 22.41 -3.43
N ASN A 93 -11.27 22.05 -4.32
CA ASN A 93 -11.44 22.74 -5.59
C ASN A 93 -11.67 24.23 -5.36
N SER A 94 -12.63 24.61 -4.50
CA SER A 94 -12.90 26.02 -4.24
C SER A 94 -11.73 26.76 -3.59
N ASP A 95 -10.92 26.11 -2.75
CA ASP A 95 -9.73 26.70 -2.12
C ASP A 95 -8.55 26.88 -3.10
N ILE A 96 -8.40 26.01 -4.12
CA ILE A 96 -7.34 26.10 -5.15
C ILE A 96 -7.75 27.01 -6.32
N ASP A 97 -9.07 27.14 -6.56
CA ASP A 97 -9.64 27.88 -7.68
C ASP A 97 -9.19 29.35 -7.69
N ILE A 98 -9.17 29.90 -8.91
CA ILE A 98 -8.68 31.25 -9.25
C ILE A 98 -9.37 32.34 -8.41
N ASN A 99 -10.62 32.11 -8.00
CA ASN A 99 -11.43 33.12 -7.31
C ASN A 99 -11.07 33.29 -5.83
N HIS A 100 -10.62 32.23 -5.15
CA HIS A 100 -10.30 32.29 -3.72
C HIS A 100 -8.79 32.22 -3.45
N CYS A 101 -7.99 31.60 -4.35
CA CYS A 101 -6.52 31.55 -4.28
C CYS A 101 -5.97 31.26 -2.86
N ARG A 102 -6.61 30.36 -2.12
CA ARG A 102 -6.22 30.02 -0.73
C ARG A 102 -5.11 29.00 -0.67
N ILE A 103 -5.00 28.17 -1.72
CA ILE A 103 -3.87 27.29 -1.99
C ILE A 103 -3.25 27.75 -3.30
N ASN A 104 -2.06 28.34 -3.22
CA ASN A 104 -1.36 28.86 -4.39
C ASN A 104 -0.15 28.00 -4.75
N PRO A 105 -0.06 27.53 -6.01
CA PRO A 105 1.18 26.95 -6.52
C PRO A 105 2.33 27.94 -6.42
N LYS A 106 3.57 27.46 -6.34
CA LYS A 106 4.72 28.36 -6.50
C LYS A 106 4.76 28.97 -7.90
N SER A 107 5.26 30.20 -8.00
CA SER A 107 5.28 30.99 -9.24
C SER A 107 6.23 30.43 -10.32
N ASP A 108 7.24 29.66 -9.92
CA ASP A 108 8.30 29.11 -10.77
C ASP A 108 8.04 27.67 -11.23
N LEU A 109 6.85 27.12 -10.93
CA LEU A 109 6.50 25.77 -11.35
C LEU A 109 6.36 25.65 -12.86
N ASN A 110 6.88 24.55 -13.39
CA ASN A 110 6.77 24.21 -14.80
C ASN A 110 6.87 22.68 -14.92
N PHE A 111 5.84 22.04 -15.47
CA PHE A 111 5.80 20.58 -15.66
C PHE A 111 6.12 20.14 -17.09
N SER A 112 6.69 21.04 -17.89
CA SER A 112 7.18 20.73 -19.24
C SER A 112 8.23 19.62 -19.22
N ALA A 113 8.45 18.97 -20.37
CA ALA A 113 9.43 17.90 -20.48
C ALA A 113 10.83 18.33 -20.01
N ARG A 114 11.54 17.44 -19.30
CA ARG A 114 12.91 17.63 -18.79
C ARG A 114 13.10 18.76 -17.76
N THR A 115 12.03 19.18 -17.08
CA THR A 115 12.12 20.13 -15.96
C THR A 115 12.35 19.42 -14.62
N VAL A 116 13.04 20.10 -13.69
CA VAL A 116 13.27 19.59 -12.32
C VAL A 116 11.95 19.37 -11.59
N ASN A 117 11.00 20.29 -11.73
CA ASN A 117 9.67 20.22 -11.11
C ASN A 117 8.87 19.01 -11.60
N ARG A 118 8.95 18.67 -12.89
CA ARG A 118 8.36 17.44 -13.43
C ARG A 118 9.02 16.19 -12.84
N GLN A 119 10.35 16.19 -12.69
CA GLN A 119 11.04 15.06 -12.08
C GLN A 119 10.68 14.92 -10.59
N ALA A 120 10.57 16.03 -9.85
CA ALA A 120 10.10 16.04 -8.47
C ALA A 120 8.69 15.45 -8.35
N LEU A 121 7.77 15.82 -9.26
CA LEU A 121 6.42 15.27 -9.33
C LEU A 121 6.41 13.76 -9.55
N LEU A 122 7.17 13.28 -10.54
CA LEU A 122 7.26 11.85 -10.84
C LEU A 122 7.92 11.07 -9.69
N ASN A 123 8.94 11.66 -9.07
CA ASN A 123 9.60 11.09 -7.90
C ASN A 123 8.64 11.02 -6.70
N PHE A 124 7.78 12.03 -6.51
CA PHE A 124 6.76 12.03 -5.46
C PHE A 124 5.75 10.89 -5.68
N ILE A 125 5.24 10.76 -6.91
CA ILE A 125 4.32 9.67 -7.28
C ILE A 125 4.99 8.30 -7.10
N SER A 126 6.27 8.17 -7.46
CA SER A 126 7.00 6.90 -7.35
C SER A 126 7.28 6.45 -5.92
N GLN A 127 7.00 7.28 -4.91
CA GLN A 127 7.09 6.86 -3.50
C GLN A 127 5.91 5.96 -3.09
N TYR A 128 4.79 6.03 -3.80
CA TYR A 128 3.60 5.21 -3.56
C TYR A 128 3.73 3.83 -4.20
N ASN A 129 3.09 2.85 -3.58
CA ASN A 129 2.90 1.54 -4.16
C ASN A 129 2.01 1.65 -5.41
N ARG A 130 2.44 0.99 -6.49
CA ARG A 130 1.84 1.10 -7.82
C ARG A 130 0.39 0.61 -7.87
N ILE A 131 0.02 -0.39 -7.09
CA ILE A 131 -1.34 -0.96 -7.10
C ILE A 131 -2.32 0.05 -6.50
N TRP A 132 -1.96 0.63 -5.36
CA TRP A 132 -2.72 1.71 -4.72
C TRP A 132 -2.85 2.93 -5.64
N PHE A 133 -1.72 3.36 -6.23
CA PHE A 133 -1.74 4.51 -7.15
C PHE A 133 -2.56 4.26 -8.40
N ARG A 134 -2.49 3.06 -8.99
CA ARG A 134 -3.35 2.64 -10.11
C ARG A 134 -4.82 2.76 -9.73
N LEU A 135 -5.22 2.22 -8.58
CA LEU A 135 -6.61 2.30 -8.11
C LEU A 135 -7.06 3.76 -8.00
N ALA A 136 -6.24 4.65 -7.41
CA ALA A 136 -6.57 6.07 -7.32
C ALA A 136 -6.79 6.72 -8.70
N MET A 137 -5.90 6.44 -9.65
CA MET A 137 -6.00 6.97 -11.01
C MET A 137 -7.27 6.49 -11.73
N GLU A 138 -7.59 5.20 -11.65
CA GLU A 138 -8.76 4.61 -12.30
C GLU A 138 -10.08 5.16 -11.74
N ILE A 139 -10.12 5.52 -10.46
CA ILE A 139 -11.31 6.06 -9.80
C ILE A 139 -11.44 7.57 -10.06
N ILE A 140 -10.39 8.35 -9.82
CA ILE A 140 -10.44 9.82 -9.90
C ILE A 140 -10.59 10.28 -11.36
N PHE A 141 -9.94 9.59 -12.30
CA PHE A 141 -9.98 9.95 -13.73
C PHE A 141 -10.89 9.04 -14.56
N SER A 142 -11.57 8.07 -13.94
CA SER A 142 -12.46 7.14 -14.67
C SER A 142 -11.78 6.44 -15.86
N ILE A 143 -10.48 6.14 -15.74
CA ILE A 143 -9.67 5.46 -16.76
C ILE A 143 -9.52 3.97 -16.42
N ASN A 144 -9.18 3.16 -17.41
CA ASN A 144 -8.83 1.75 -17.22
C ASN A 144 -7.34 1.57 -17.52
N ILE A 145 -6.56 1.11 -16.55
CA ILE A 145 -5.11 0.91 -16.70
C ILE A 145 -4.86 -0.59 -16.62
N GLU A 146 -4.41 -1.20 -17.69
CA GLU A 146 -4.09 -2.64 -17.73
C GLU A 146 -2.61 -2.88 -17.54
N ASN A 147 -1.77 -2.00 -18.09
CA ASN A 147 -0.32 -2.18 -18.18
C ASN A 147 0.47 -0.97 -17.66
N TYR A 148 1.75 -1.20 -17.31
CA TYR A 148 2.65 -0.13 -16.83
C TYR A 148 2.84 1.01 -17.83
N GLN A 149 2.91 0.69 -19.13
CA GLN A 149 3.01 1.72 -20.17
C GLN A 149 1.77 2.62 -20.20
N GLN A 150 0.56 2.03 -20.06
CA GLN A 150 -0.68 2.79 -19.96
C GLN A 150 -0.67 3.65 -18.70
N MET A 151 -0.20 3.14 -17.56
CA MET A 151 -0.06 3.94 -16.32
C MET A 151 0.81 5.18 -16.54
N LYS A 152 1.96 5.03 -17.20
CA LYS A 152 2.85 6.15 -17.52
C LYS A 152 2.17 7.18 -18.44
N THR A 153 1.51 6.71 -19.50
CA THR A 153 0.76 7.56 -20.42
C THR A 153 -0.39 8.28 -19.72
N SER A 154 -1.11 7.60 -18.82
CA SER A 154 -2.19 8.19 -18.04
C SER A 154 -1.69 9.23 -17.02
N ILE A 155 -0.54 9.02 -16.37
CA ILE A 155 0.10 10.05 -15.54
C ILE A 155 0.39 11.28 -16.40
N ASP A 156 0.98 11.07 -17.57
CA ASP A 156 1.30 12.16 -18.49
C ASP A 156 0.04 12.90 -18.94
N GLN A 157 -1.03 12.22 -19.34
CA GLN A 157 -2.25 12.85 -19.86
C GLN A 157 -3.15 13.45 -18.77
N CYS A 158 -3.32 12.78 -17.63
CA CYS A 158 -4.27 13.16 -16.60
C CYS A 158 -3.68 14.07 -15.51
N LEU A 159 -2.37 14.03 -15.29
CA LEU A 159 -1.72 14.88 -14.28
C LEU A 159 -0.87 16.00 -14.89
N ILE A 160 -0.14 15.76 -15.98
CA ILE A 160 0.90 16.69 -16.45
C ILE A 160 0.45 17.51 -17.66
N GLN A 161 0.03 16.82 -18.71
CA GLN A 161 -0.47 17.37 -19.97
C GLN A 161 -1.98 17.20 -19.98
N LEU A 162 -2.66 17.84 -19.02
CA LEU A 162 -4.13 17.87 -18.89
C LEU A 162 -4.77 18.28 -20.23
N HIS A 163 -4.87 17.31 -21.13
CA HIS A 163 -5.43 17.51 -22.45
C HIS A 163 -6.90 17.76 -22.20
N ASN A 164 -7.44 18.79 -22.85
CA ASN A 164 -8.85 19.20 -22.81
C ASN A 164 -9.84 18.12 -23.32
N ASN A 165 -9.45 16.84 -23.33
CA ASN A 165 -10.32 15.74 -23.66
C ASN A 165 -11.11 15.34 -22.42
N ASN A 166 -12.23 16.04 -22.22
CA ASN A 166 -13.50 15.54 -21.70
C ASN A 166 -13.42 14.15 -21.02
N VAL A 167 -12.84 14.09 -19.82
CA VAL A 167 -13.29 13.14 -18.81
C VAL A 167 -14.32 13.90 -18.00
N SER A 168 -15.54 13.42 -18.03
CA SER A 168 -16.74 13.97 -17.43
C SER A 168 -16.57 14.30 -15.94
N LEU A 169 -15.97 15.46 -15.65
CA LEU A 169 -16.33 16.28 -14.50
C LEU A 169 -17.61 17.03 -14.86
N SER A 170 -18.72 16.29 -15.01
CA SER A 170 -20.04 16.90 -14.97
C SER A 170 -20.34 17.19 -13.51
N LEU A 171 -20.15 18.44 -13.10
CA LEU A 171 -21.07 19.24 -12.26
C LEU A 171 -20.34 20.57 -11.92
N ASN A 172 -20.64 21.59 -12.75
CA ASN A 172 -20.58 23.03 -12.47
C ASN A 172 -19.46 23.91 -13.08
N ASP A 173 -18.49 23.37 -13.82
CA ASP A 173 -17.38 24.20 -14.36
C ASP A 173 -17.64 24.78 -15.77
N MET A 174 -18.84 25.33 -15.99
CA MET A 174 -19.14 26.10 -17.21
C MET A 174 -18.42 27.46 -17.26
N ASN A 175 -17.87 27.94 -16.14
CA ASN A 175 -17.13 29.20 -16.05
C ASN A 175 -15.62 29.05 -16.36
N LEU A 176 -15.06 27.84 -16.26
CA LEU A 176 -13.67 27.57 -16.66
C LEU A 176 -13.48 27.60 -18.18
N LYS A 177 -14.53 27.26 -18.95
CA LYS A 177 -14.50 27.22 -20.43
C LYS A 177 -14.21 28.58 -21.07
N LYS A 178 -14.54 29.70 -20.40
CA LYS A 178 -14.32 31.05 -20.93
C LYS A 178 -12.94 31.61 -20.62
N SER A 179 -12.21 31.02 -19.66
CA SER A 179 -10.87 31.48 -19.25
C SER A 179 -9.70 30.84 -20.02
N ILE A 180 -9.96 29.78 -20.79
CA ILE A 180 -8.93 28.99 -21.49
C ILE A 180 -8.39 29.72 -22.73
N PHE A 181 -9.10 30.72 -23.25
CA PHE A 181 -8.77 31.39 -24.52
C PHE A 181 -7.85 32.62 -24.42
N ASN A 182 -7.33 32.98 -23.24
CA ASN A 182 -6.40 34.12 -23.10
C ASN A 182 -4.97 33.64 -22.77
N ASN A 183 -4.11 33.75 -23.79
CA ASN A 183 -2.83 33.06 -24.01
C ASN A 183 -1.63 33.37 -23.09
N ASN A 184 -1.78 33.94 -21.88
CA ASN A 184 -0.64 34.14 -20.96
C ASN A 184 -0.88 33.61 -19.52
N LYS A 185 -2.04 32.99 -19.25
CA LYS A 185 -2.40 32.44 -17.92
C LYS A 185 -2.59 30.91 -17.89
N THR A 186 -2.52 30.25 -19.04
CA THR A 186 -2.83 28.82 -19.23
C THR A 186 -1.91 27.88 -18.44
N ALA A 187 -0.63 28.21 -18.32
CA ALA A 187 0.33 27.46 -17.50
C ALA A 187 -0.09 27.41 -16.02
N SER A 188 -0.66 28.50 -15.47
CA SER A 188 -1.10 28.53 -14.06
C SER A 188 -2.30 27.63 -13.78
N VAL A 189 -3.23 27.49 -14.73
CA VAL A 189 -4.45 26.68 -14.57
C VAL A 189 -4.12 25.20 -14.59
N GLN A 190 -3.26 24.76 -15.52
CA GLN A 190 -2.82 23.37 -15.59
C GLN A 190 -2.05 22.98 -14.32
N ILE A 191 -1.12 23.81 -13.87
CA ILE A 191 -0.36 23.58 -12.63
C ILE A 191 -1.28 23.47 -11.41
N ARG A 192 -2.27 24.37 -11.28
CA ARG A 192 -3.29 24.31 -10.21
C ARG A 192 -4.06 23.00 -10.23
N LEU A 193 -4.48 22.56 -11.42
CA LEU A 193 -5.22 21.31 -11.59
C LEU A 193 -4.36 20.08 -11.29
N THR A 194 -3.07 20.07 -11.69
CA THR A 194 -2.11 19.03 -11.31
C THR A 194 -2.00 18.91 -9.79
N ILE A 195 -1.76 20.04 -9.09
CA ILE A 195 -1.60 20.06 -7.63
C ILE A 195 -2.89 19.62 -6.93
N LYS A 196 -4.04 20.10 -7.40
CA LYS A 196 -5.36 19.67 -6.93
C LYS A 196 -5.53 18.16 -7.04
N ASN A 197 -5.25 17.60 -8.20
CA ASN A 197 -5.38 16.16 -8.43
C ASN A 197 -4.42 15.36 -7.55
N LEU A 198 -3.18 15.82 -7.34
CA LEU A 198 -2.26 15.19 -6.40
C LEU A 198 -2.81 15.17 -4.98
N ILE A 199 -3.31 16.30 -4.48
CA ILE A 199 -3.90 16.40 -3.14
C ILE A 199 -5.07 15.40 -3.00
N ILE A 200 -5.97 15.36 -3.99
CA ILE A 200 -7.11 14.43 -3.99
C ILE A 200 -6.63 12.97 -4.03
N ILE A 201 -5.60 12.66 -4.83
CA ILE A 201 -4.98 11.33 -4.87
C ILE A 201 -4.43 10.94 -3.49
N VAL A 202 -3.67 11.82 -2.83
CA VAL A 202 -3.10 11.54 -1.49
C VAL A 202 -4.20 11.23 -0.47
N ILE A 203 -5.27 12.04 -0.45
CA ILE A 203 -6.42 11.85 0.44
C ILE A 203 -7.13 10.53 0.15
N PHE A 204 -7.36 10.23 -1.12
CA PHE A 204 -7.99 8.98 -1.55
C PHE A 204 -7.16 7.76 -1.14
N LEU A 205 -5.84 7.82 -1.36
CA LEU A 205 -4.90 6.75 -1.06
C LEU A 205 -4.88 6.40 0.43
N GLU A 206 -4.84 7.41 1.31
CA GLU A 206 -4.96 7.17 2.75
C GLU A 206 -6.30 6.52 3.10
N ARG A 207 -7.41 7.07 2.59
CA ARG A 207 -8.74 6.56 2.94
C ARG A 207 -8.92 5.12 2.48
N ALA A 208 -8.46 4.79 1.28
CA ALA A 208 -8.46 3.45 0.71
C ALA A 208 -7.62 2.47 1.55
N LYS A 209 -6.47 2.92 2.04
CA LYS A 209 -5.59 2.13 2.90
C LYS A 209 -6.20 1.87 4.28
N LEU A 210 -6.78 2.89 4.92
CA LEU A 210 -7.44 2.76 6.22
C LEU A 210 -8.67 1.83 6.17
N LEU A 211 -9.38 1.82 5.04
CA LEU A 211 -10.51 0.92 4.80
C LEU A 211 -10.10 -0.48 4.36
N ARG A 212 -8.78 -0.75 4.19
CA ARG A 212 -8.23 -2.03 3.72
C ARG A 212 -8.91 -2.54 2.45
N LEU A 213 -9.09 -1.65 1.47
CA LEU A 213 -9.81 -1.98 0.25
C LEU A 213 -9.20 -3.16 -0.52
N ILE A 214 -7.88 -3.27 -0.51
CA ILE A 214 -7.18 -4.38 -1.16
C ILE A 214 -7.00 -5.48 -0.11
N ASP A 215 -7.49 -6.69 -0.39
CA ASP A 215 -7.47 -7.82 0.57
C ASP A 215 -6.08 -8.13 1.15
N ASN A 216 -5.04 -8.10 0.30
CA ASN A 216 -3.63 -8.31 0.72
C ASN A 216 -3.03 -7.13 1.49
N ASP A 217 -3.75 -6.02 1.53
CA ASP A 217 -3.40 -4.77 2.18
C ASP A 217 -1.92 -4.38 2.05
N PRO A 218 -1.35 -4.32 0.83
CA PRO A 218 0.07 -4.02 0.66
C PRO A 218 0.41 -2.65 1.27
N CYS A 219 1.67 -2.44 1.62
CA CYS A 219 2.15 -1.14 2.08
C CYS A 219 1.75 -0.01 1.10
N LEU A 220 1.31 1.12 1.65
CA LEU A 220 0.88 2.28 0.85
C LEU A 220 2.09 2.95 0.17
N TYR A 221 3.18 3.06 0.91
CA TYR A 221 4.44 3.58 0.43
C TYR A 221 5.43 2.45 0.16
N ASN A 222 6.31 2.64 -0.82
CA ASN A 222 7.36 1.68 -1.12
C ASN A 222 8.37 1.58 0.04
N TYR A 223 9.09 0.47 0.14
CA TYR A 223 10.10 0.27 1.20
C TYR A 223 11.16 1.38 1.23
N ASP A 224 11.64 1.82 0.07
CA ASP A 224 12.63 2.90 -0.04
C ASP A 224 12.00 4.31 -0.09
N SER A 225 10.75 4.47 0.32
CA SER A 225 10.06 5.76 0.22
C SER A 225 10.64 6.82 1.16
N LYS A 226 10.68 8.06 0.69
CA LYS A 226 11.15 9.23 1.47
C LYS A 226 10.20 9.65 2.60
N PHE A 227 8.95 9.21 2.56
CA PHE A 227 7.94 9.47 3.57
C PHE A 227 7.20 8.18 3.91
N LYS A 228 6.79 8.08 5.16
CA LYS A 228 6.09 6.92 5.74
C LYS A 228 4.77 7.30 6.40
N SER A 229 4.39 8.57 6.39
CA SER A 229 3.06 9.01 6.83
C SER A 229 2.40 9.93 5.81
N THR A 230 1.06 10.00 5.84
CA THR A 230 0.35 10.90 4.94
C THR A 230 0.66 12.35 5.25
N LYS A 231 0.87 12.68 6.53
CA LYS A 231 1.33 13.99 6.95
C LYS A 231 2.67 14.36 6.30
N GLU A 232 3.67 13.49 6.37
CA GLU A 232 4.97 13.71 5.71
C GLU A 232 4.83 13.85 4.18
N SER A 233 3.94 13.07 3.56
CA SER A 233 3.68 13.17 2.13
C SER A 233 3.06 14.54 1.75
N ILE A 234 2.17 15.06 2.57
CA ILE A 234 1.55 16.38 2.41
C ILE A 234 2.58 17.49 2.63
N ASP A 235 3.46 17.33 3.62
CA ASP A 235 4.53 18.28 3.91
C ASP A 235 5.51 18.38 2.73
N ILE A 236 5.92 17.25 2.14
CA ILE A 236 6.77 17.23 0.95
C ILE A 236 6.05 17.83 -0.27
N LEU A 237 4.78 17.50 -0.48
CA LEU A 237 3.98 18.11 -1.55
C LEU A 237 3.88 19.62 -1.38
N SER A 238 3.65 20.09 -0.15
CA SER A 238 3.60 21.51 0.18
C SER A 238 4.95 22.19 -0.05
N GLN A 239 6.04 21.55 0.39
CA GLN A 239 7.39 22.06 0.23
C GLN A 239 7.78 22.17 -1.24
N ASP A 240 7.44 21.20 -2.08
CA ASP A 240 7.89 21.16 -3.47
C ASP A 240 7.02 22.04 -4.37
N PHE A 241 5.70 22.02 -4.21
CA PHE A 241 4.76 22.58 -5.19
C PHE A 241 3.91 23.77 -4.71
N ILE A 242 3.83 24.02 -3.41
CA ILE A 242 2.94 25.05 -2.87
C ILE A 242 3.76 26.26 -2.41
N SER A 243 3.20 27.46 -2.57
CA SER A 243 3.78 28.71 -2.07
C SER A 243 3.93 28.66 -0.55
N SER A 244 5.04 29.20 -0.03
CA SER A 244 5.36 29.23 1.41
C SER A 244 4.27 29.84 2.29
N ASP A 245 3.48 30.77 1.72
CA ASP A 245 2.43 31.49 2.44
C ASP A 245 1.17 30.62 2.69
N THR A 246 1.08 29.46 2.04
CA THR A 246 -0.03 28.52 2.20
C THR A 246 0.35 27.41 3.18
N ASN A 247 -0.33 27.35 4.32
CA ASN A 247 -0.29 26.18 5.18
C ASN A 247 -1.29 25.12 4.66
N LEU A 248 -0.81 24.18 3.84
CA LEU A 248 -1.66 23.15 3.22
C LEU A 248 -2.39 22.30 4.26
N LEU A 249 -1.70 21.81 5.28
CA LEU A 249 -2.28 20.93 6.31
C LEU A 249 -3.46 21.62 7.04
N ARG A 250 -3.30 22.91 7.37
CA ARG A 250 -4.38 23.71 7.97
C ARG A 250 -5.58 23.85 7.03
N ARG A 251 -5.35 24.07 5.74
CA ARG A 251 -6.43 24.18 4.74
C ARG A 251 -7.18 22.86 4.59
N LEU A 252 -6.46 21.76 4.54
CA LEU A 252 -7.05 20.42 4.51
C LEU A 252 -7.91 20.15 5.75
N LYS A 253 -7.44 20.55 6.94
CA LYS A 253 -8.22 20.45 8.18
C LYS A 253 -9.52 21.27 8.12
N LEU A 254 -9.47 22.48 7.56
CA LEU A 254 -10.67 23.31 7.33
C LEU A 254 -11.62 22.70 6.30
N ALA A 255 -11.10 21.95 5.32
CA ALA A 255 -11.91 21.18 4.37
C ALA A 255 -12.56 19.94 5.02
N GLY A 256 -12.11 19.55 6.22
CA GLY A 256 -12.61 18.40 6.97
C GLY A 256 -11.75 17.14 6.84
N TYR A 257 -10.48 17.28 6.42
CA TYR A 257 -9.54 16.17 6.31
C TYR A 257 -8.33 16.37 7.24
N GLU A 258 -8.06 15.36 8.06
CA GLU A 258 -6.88 15.30 8.94
C GLU A 258 -6.13 13.99 8.66
N PRO A 259 -4.85 14.04 8.24
CA PRO A 259 -4.09 12.83 7.94
C PRO A 259 -3.74 12.08 9.23
N THR A 260 -4.01 10.79 9.24
CA THR A 260 -3.84 9.88 10.39
C THR A 260 -2.94 8.69 10.08
N TYR A 261 -2.86 8.27 8.82
CA TYR A 261 -2.12 7.07 8.44
C TYR A 261 -0.60 7.25 8.57
N ARG A 262 0.02 6.24 9.17
CA ARG A 262 1.47 6.06 9.28
C ARG A 262 1.82 4.59 9.04
N GLN A 263 2.68 4.36 8.07
CA GLN A 263 3.29 3.08 7.78
C GLN A 263 4.37 2.80 8.82
N THR A 264 4.24 1.68 9.52
CA THR A 264 5.19 1.27 10.56
C THR A 264 6.28 0.38 9.96
N SER A 265 7.43 0.31 10.64
CA SER A 265 8.49 -0.63 10.26
C SER A 265 8.06 -2.09 10.33
N LEU A 266 6.97 -2.40 11.05
CA LEU A 266 6.41 -3.74 11.11
C LEU A 266 5.59 -4.08 9.86
N ASP A 267 4.92 -3.09 9.26
CA ASP A 267 4.17 -3.27 8.01
C ASP A 267 5.09 -3.61 6.83
N GLU A 268 6.32 -3.10 6.87
CA GLU A 268 7.36 -3.33 5.87
C GLU A 268 8.19 -4.60 6.11
N PHE A 269 7.99 -5.26 7.25
CA PHE A 269 8.81 -6.38 7.65
C PHE A 269 8.57 -7.59 6.75
N ASN A 270 9.64 -8.15 6.17
CA ASN A 270 9.55 -9.37 5.38
C ASN A 270 9.49 -10.59 6.30
N TYR A 271 8.30 -11.16 6.49
CA TYR A 271 8.11 -12.36 7.30
C TYR A 271 8.66 -13.65 6.68
N LEU A 272 8.92 -13.67 5.38
CA LEU A 272 9.44 -14.86 4.71
C LEU A 272 10.87 -15.18 5.19
N LEU A 273 11.08 -16.44 5.51
CA LEU A 273 12.33 -17.04 5.91
C LEU A 273 13.19 -17.38 4.70
N THR A 274 14.50 -17.28 4.87
CA THR A 274 15.43 -17.77 3.84
C THR A 274 15.49 -19.31 3.89
N ASN A 275 15.42 -19.96 2.72
CA ASN A 275 15.48 -21.43 2.61
C ASN A 275 16.91 -21.99 2.83
N ASN A 276 17.82 -21.19 3.36
CA ASN A 276 19.21 -21.59 3.56
C ASN A 276 19.32 -22.43 4.84
N GLU A 277 19.97 -23.59 4.71
CA GLU A 277 20.29 -24.47 5.82
C GLU A 277 21.06 -23.66 6.89
N ASN A 278 20.66 -23.79 8.17
CA ASN A 278 21.19 -23.10 9.35
C ASN A 278 20.74 -21.66 9.67
N LYS A 279 19.85 -21.02 8.90
CA LYS A 279 19.40 -19.63 9.20
C LYS A 279 18.07 -19.49 9.92
N LEU A 280 17.30 -20.57 10.09
CA LEU A 280 16.00 -20.55 10.75
C LEU A 280 16.05 -19.90 12.14
N TRP A 281 17.07 -20.25 12.94
CA TRP A 281 17.24 -19.70 14.28
C TRP A 281 17.53 -18.21 14.26
N GLU A 282 18.33 -17.74 13.31
CA GLU A 282 18.66 -16.32 13.14
C GLU A 282 17.41 -15.50 12.78
N ASP A 283 16.61 -16.02 11.85
CA ASP A 283 15.38 -15.37 11.38
C ASP A 283 14.28 -15.31 12.46
N LEU A 284 14.29 -16.21 13.44
CA LEU A 284 13.34 -16.22 14.57
C LEU A 284 13.83 -15.48 15.83
N LYS A 285 15.14 -15.23 15.92
CA LYS A 285 15.81 -14.69 17.13
C LYS A 285 15.36 -13.27 17.51
N ASP A 286 14.81 -12.52 16.57
CA ASP A 286 14.34 -11.16 16.80
C ASP A 286 12.93 -11.09 17.44
N GLY A 287 12.26 -12.24 17.57
CA GLY A 287 10.94 -12.40 18.17
C GLY A 287 9.78 -11.93 17.29
N ILE A 288 10.01 -11.25 16.17
CA ILE A 288 8.95 -10.69 15.32
C ILE A 288 8.21 -11.83 14.60
N ARG A 289 8.95 -12.67 13.87
CA ARG A 289 8.37 -13.82 13.15
C ARG A 289 7.74 -14.83 14.10
N LEU A 290 8.33 -15.02 15.28
CA LEU A 290 7.79 -15.90 16.31
C LEU A 290 6.43 -15.39 16.82
N THR A 291 6.33 -14.11 17.16
CA THR A 291 5.06 -13.51 17.62
C THR A 291 4.00 -13.57 16.53
N ARG A 292 4.37 -13.29 15.28
CA ARG A 292 3.43 -13.40 14.15
C ARG A 292 2.96 -14.83 13.93
N CYS A 293 3.84 -15.82 14.05
CA CYS A 293 3.47 -17.23 13.98
C CYS A 293 2.47 -17.60 15.08
N ALA A 294 2.76 -17.24 16.33
CA ALA A 294 1.86 -17.45 17.46
C ALA A 294 0.48 -16.81 17.22
N GLN A 295 0.45 -15.57 16.73
CA GLN A 295 -0.79 -14.89 16.38
C GLN A 295 -1.60 -15.67 15.34
N ILE A 296 -1.00 -16.07 14.21
CA ILE A 296 -1.71 -16.77 13.13
C ILE A 296 -2.30 -18.09 13.63
N LEU A 297 -1.51 -18.87 14.38
CA LEU A 297 -1.96 -20.16 14.92
C LEU A 297 -3.18 -20.00 15.84
N LEU A 298 -3.16 -18.99 16.71
CA LEU A 298 -4.20 -18.73 17.70
C LEU A 298 -5.39 -17.93 17.16
N SER A 299 -5.25 -17.27 16.01
CA SER A 299 -6.32 -16.45 15.41
C SER A 299 -7.54 -17.28 15.02
N SER A 300 -7.36 -18.58 14.73
CA SER A 300 -8.45 -19.49 14.39
C SER A 300 -9.33 -19.88 15.58
N THR A 301 -8.77 -19.84 16.79
CA THR A 301 -9.44 -20.26 18.03
C THR A 301 -9.81 -19.09 18.93
N ASN A 302 -9.25 -17.90 18.69
CA ASN A 302 -9.46 -16.73 19.52
C ASN A 302 -9.57 -15.44 18.71
N GLU A 303 -10.76 -14.84 18.68
CA GLU A 303 -11.04 -13.61 17.94
C GLU A 303 -10.27 -12.39 18.48
N TYR A 304 -10.00 -12.35 19.79
CA TYR A 304 -9.18 -11.28 20.39
C TYR A 304 -7.75 -11.34 19.86
N VAL A 305 -7.17 -12.55 19.72
CA VAL A 305 -5.84 -12.74 19.14
C VAL A 305 -5.83 -12.43 17.64
N ALA A 306 -6.92 -12.73 16.92
CA ALA A 306 -7.07 -12.37 15.52
C ALA A 306 -7.03 -10.85 15.29
N ARG A 307 -7.54 -10.07 16.25
CA ARG A 307 -7.52 -8.60 16.23
C ARG A 307 -6.32 -7.99 16.97
N TYR A 308 -5.36 -8.81 17.38
CA TYR A 308 -4.20 -8.38 18.16
C TYR A 308 -3.31 -7.45 17.31
N ASP A 309 -3.24 -6.19 17.69
CA ASP A 309 -2.40 -5.22 16.99
C ASP A 309 -0.93 -5.40 17.38
N LEU A 310 -0.16 -6.04 16.49
CA LEU A 310 1.27 -6.25 16.68
C LEU A 310 2.07 -4.95 16.53
N SER A 311 1.57 -3.97 15.79
CA SER A 311 2.32 -2.75 15.45
C SER A 311 2.62 -1.88 16.67
N THR A 312 1.74 -1.92 17.68
CA THR A 312 1.89 -1.18 18.93
C THR A 312 2.69 -1.92 19.99
N LYS A 313 2.78 -3.26 19.89
CA LYS A 313 3.40 -4.12 20.92
C LYS A 313 4.80 -4.59 20.58
N LEU A 314 5.08 -4.84 19.30
CA LEU A 314 6.41 -5.26 18.86
C LEU A 314 7.33 -4.06 18.63
N LYS A 315 8.61 -4.24 18.94
CA LYS A 315 9.67 -3.31 18.60
C LYS A 315 10.24 -3.69 17.23
N CYS A 316 10.01 -2.85 16.23
CA CYS A 316 10.62 -2.92 14.91
C CYS A 316 11.07 -1.50 14.49
N PRO A 317 12.32 -1.30 14.02
CA PRO A 317 13.38 -2.29 13.85
C PRO A 317 13.95 -2.79 15.20
N VAL A 318 14.47 -4.02 15.20
CA VAL A 318 15.08 -4.65 16.38
C VAL A 318 16.54 -4.24 16.47
N VAL A 319 16.84 -3.28 17.35
CA VAL A 319 18.18 -2.66 17.43
C VAL A 319 19.05 -3.28 18.51
N ASN A 320 18.46 -3.75 19.61
CA ASN A 320 19.20 -4.23 20.78
C ASN A 320 18.58 -5.52 21.37
N LEU A 321 19.28 -6.11 22.34
CA LEU A 321 18.82 -7.31 23.04
C LEU A 321 17.48 -7.09 23.78
N VAL A 322 17.26 -5.90 24.33
CA VAL A 322 16.01 -5.55 25.03
C VAL A 322 14.80 -5.65 24.10
N HIS A 323 14.92 -5.16 22.85
CA HIS A 323 13.86 -5.31 21.84
C HIS A 323 13.59 -6.78 21.54
N LYS A 324 14.65 -7.60 21.40
CA LYS A 324 14.52 -9.05 21.15
C LYS A 324 13.76 -9.73 22.28
N LEU A 325 14.19 -9.50 23.53
CA LEU A 325 13.57 -10.10 24.71
C LEU A 325 12.10 -9.68 24.85
N LEU A 326 11.79 -8.40 24.65
CA LEU A 326 10.41 -7.92 24.70
C LEU A 326 9.54 -8.58 23.62
N ASN A 327 10.03 -8.65 22.38
CA ASN A 327 9.31 -9.31 21.29
C ASN A 327 9.09 -10.81 21.57
N ILE A 328 10.11 -11.51 22.09
CA ILE A 328 10.01 -12.93 22.46
C ILE A 328 9.01 -13.12 23.61
N ASP A 329 9.05 -12.25 24.63
CA ASP A 329 8.10 -12.28 25.75
C ASP A 329 6.66 -12.09 25.26
N GLN A 330 6.43 -11.24 24.26
CA GLN A 330 5.10 -11.11 23.65
C GLN A 330 4.63 -12.41 22.97
N ALA A 331 5.52 -13.13 22.28
CA ALA A 331 5.18 -14.42 21.71
C ALA A 331 4.84 -15.46 22.80
N PHE A 332 5.63 -15.51 23.87
CA PHE A 332 5.42 -16.45 24.97
C PHE A 332 4.15 -16.13 25.77
N GLU A 333 3.87 -14.85 26.02
CA GLU A 333 2.62 -14.41 26.65
C GLU A 333 1.40 -14.86 25.84
N LEU A 334 1.42 -14.69 24.51
CA LEU A 334 0.36 -15.17 23.62
C LEU A 334 0.17 -16.69 23.72
N LEU A 335 1.27 -17.45 23.64
CA LEU A 335 1.24 -18.92 23.68
C LEU A 335 0.82 -19.49 25.04
N GLN A 336 1.24 -18.86 26.15
CA GLN A 336 0.83 -19.28 27.49
C GLN A 336 -0.64 -18.94 27.75
N THR A 337 -1.05 -17.71 27.44
CA THR A 337 -2.38 -17.19 27.78
C THR A 337 -3.47 -17.84 26.93
N TYR A 338 -3.23 -17.96 25.62
CA TYR A 338 -4.26 -18.40 24.66
C TYR A 338 -3.97 -19.77 24.05
N GLY A 339 -2.70 -20.19 24.01
CA GLY A 339 -2.30 -21.51 23.51
C GLY A 339 -2.16 -22.57 24.60
N HIS A 340 -2.24 -22.19 25.88
CA HIS A 340 -2.03 -23.06 27.05
C HIS A 340 -0.72 -23.86 26.98
N VAL A 341 0.32 -23.27 26.35
CA VAL A 341 1.65 -23.90 26.25
C VAL A 341 2.42 -23.66 27.54
N ASN A 342 2.89 -24.73 28.19
CA ASN A 342 3.71 -24.60 29.39
C ASN A 342 5.17 -24.31 29.03
N LEU A 343 5.61 -23.06 29.21
CA LEU A 343 6.98 -22.60 28.93
C LEU A 343 7.80 -22.31 30.20
N THR A 344 7.31 -22.69 31.39
CA THR A 344 7.93 -22.34 32.68
C THR A 344 9.38 -22.86 32.84
N GLY A 345 9.76 -23.92 32.13
CA GLY A 345 11.13 -24.46 32.12
C GLY A 345 12.13 -23.73 31.21
N MET A 346 11.69 -22.82 30.33
CA MET A 346 12.56 -22.14 29.37
C MET A 346 13.19 -20.84 29.91
N TYR A 347 12.64 -20.27 30.98
CA TYR A 347 13.10 -19.01 31.58
C TYR A 347 14.37 -19.13 32.44
N VAL A 348 14.87 -20.35 32.68
CA VAL A 348 15.95 -20.63 33.65
C VAL A 348 17.35 -20.24 33.14
N GLN A 349 17.50 -19.86 31.86
CA GLN A 349 18.80 -19.47 31.27
C GLN A 349 18.80 -18.04 30.69
N ARG A 350 18.20 -17.07 31.41
CA ARG A 350 18.35 -15.64 31.07
C ARG A 350 19.65 -15.05 31.56
#